data_AF-A0A411X2L6-F1
#
_entry.id   AF-A0A411X2L6-F1
#
_cell.length_a   1.000
_cell.length_b   1.000
_cell.length_c   1.000
_cell.angle_alpha   90.00
_cell.angle_beta   90.00
_cell.angle_gamma   90.00
#
_symmetry.space_group_name_H-M   'P 1'
#
loop_
_entity.id
_entity.type
_entity.pdbx_description
1 polymer ?
#
loop_
_entity_poly.entity_id
_entity_poly.type
_entity_poly.pdbx_seq_one_letter_code
_entity_poly.pdbx_strand_id
1 'polypeptide(L)'
;MRPSPPPAHQGFFLQQLLPSHQFQAVLRFKEAALLIISGFVALSPSVAHAQSPYAYTLTGDRFVQMIGSTKSLDSYEYTLREKAYSYLDGVRDGTEGRDWCDVNQLKTPDLAYELAADLARLPAAERKKNASILLLDLLRRRFPCPVKGGNP
;
A
#
# COMPACT_ATOMS: atom_id res chain seq x y z
N MET A 1 4.87 -42.79 25.27
CA MET A 1 5.91 -42.70 24.21
C MET A 1 6.03 -41.25 23.80
N ARG A 2 7.19 -40.62 24.06
CA ARG A 2 7.57 -39.29 23.53
C ARG A 2 8.72 -39.50 22.54
N PRO A 3 8.74 -38.82 21.39
CA PRO A 3 9.88 -38.91 20.47
C PRO A 3 11.08 -38.11 20.99
N SER A 4 12.27 -38.70 20.83
CA SER A 4 13.57 -38.12 21.18
C SER A 4 13.99 -36.97 20.24
N PRO A 5 14.78 -36.00 20.72
CA PRO A 5 15.32 -34.93 19.88
C PRO A 5 16.50 -35.39 19.00
N PRO A 6 16.70 -34.77 17.82
CA PRO A 6 17.87 -35.04 16.97
C PRO A 6 19.15 -34.33 17.47
N PRO A 7 20.35 -34.87 17.16
CA PRO A 7 21.62 -34.35 17.65
C PRO A 7 22.15 -33.15 16.85
N ALA A 8 22.86 -32.28 17.56
CA ALA A 8 23.64 -31.17 17.02
C ALA A 8 24.97 -31.69 16.44
N HIS A 9 25.29 -31.30 15.20
CA HIS A 9 26.64 -31.44 14.65
C HIS A 9 27.23 -30.08 14.33
N GLN A 10 28.46 -29.92 14.83
CA GLN A 10 29.32 -28.75 14.76
C GLN A 10 29.98 -28.65 13.39
N GLY A 11 30.55 -27.46 13.12
CA GLY A 11 31.00 -27.04 11.81
C GLY A 11 32.21 -27.78 11.25
N PHE A 12 32.36 -27.64 9.93
CA PHE A 12 33.61 -27.87 9.22
C PHE A 12 33.89 -26.67 8.31
N PHE A 13 35.13 -26.25 8.36
CA PHE A 13 35.73 -25.03 7.84
C PHE A 13 36.54 -25.36 6.58
N LEU A 14 36.69 -24.39 5.68
CA LEU A 14 37.53 -24.28 4.45
C LEU A 14 36.67 -24.03 3.19
N GLN A 15 36.41 -22.79 2.79
CA GLN A 15 37.34 -21.87 2.11
C GLN A 15 37.66 -22.31 0.68
N GLN A 16 36.80 -21.94 -0.26
CA GLN A 16 37.10 -21.89 -1.68
C GLN A 16 36.49 -20.63 -2.33
N LEU A 17 37.34 -19.62 -2.44
CA LEU A 17 37.57 -18.79 -3.62
C LEU A 17 36.33 -18.20 -4.34
N LEU A 18 35.89 -17.03 -3.90
CA LEU A 18 35.34 -16.02 -4.82
C LEU A 18 36.34 -14.87 -4.96
N PRO A 19 36.69 -14.45 -6.20
CA PRO A 19 37.71 -13.43 -6.45
C PRO A 19 37.27 -12.03 -6.00
N SER A 20 38.18 -11.37 -5.28
CA SER A 20 38.02 -10.15 -4.49
C SER A 20 38.01 -8.83 -5.27
N HIS A 21 37.69 -8.81 -6.57
CA HIS A 21 37.92 -7.62 -7.41
C HIS A 21 36.68 -6.76 -7.73
N GLN A 22 35.51 -7.03 -7.16
CA GLN A 22 34.29 -6.25 -7.44
C GLN A 22 33.88 -5.25 -6.33
N PHE A 23 34.64 -5.16 -5.23
CA PHE A 23 34.31 -4.29 -4.08
C PHE A 23 35.22 -3.05 -3.93
N GLN A 24 35.67 -2.44 -5.03
CA GLN A 24 36.47 -1.19 -5.01
C GLN A 24 35.89 -0.04 -5.83
N ALA A 25 34.57 0.05 -6.01
CA ALA A 25 33.96 1.17 -6.74
C ALA A 25 33.19 2.19 -5.87
N VAL A 26 33.16 2.02 -4.54
CA VAL A 26 32.40 2.93 -3.67
C VAL A 26 33.17 3.23 -2.39
N LEU A 27 34.37 3.82 -2.48
CA LEU A 27 35.05 4.42 -1.31
C LEU A 27 36.32 5.20 -1.71
N ARG A 28 36.24 6.09 -2.72
CA ARG A 28 37.23 7.17 -2.90
C ARG A 28 36.61 8.41 -3.56
N PHE A 29 35.70 9.05 -2.84
CA PHE A 29 35.34 10.45 -3.11
C PHE A 29 35.13 11.17 -1.77
N LYS A 30 36.21 11.23 -0.98
CA LYS A 30 36.36 12.19 0.11
C LYS A 30 37.61 13.00 -0.19
N GLU A 31 37.49 14.31 -0.12
CA GLU A 31 38.57 15.31 -0.15
C GLU A 31 39.23 15.62 -1.51
N ALA A 32 38.50 16.30 -2.41
CA ALA A 32 39.06 17.35 -3.29
C ALA A 32 37.98 17.95 -4.19
N ALA A 33 37.26 18.97 -3.68
CA ALA A 33 36.76 20.12 -4.44
C ALA A 33 35.76 20.91 -3.58
N LEU A 34 36.24 21.46 -2.46
CA LEU A 34 35.73 22.75 -1.98
C LEU A 34 36.01 23.76 -3.11
N LEU A 35 34.99 24.09 -3.93
CA LEU A 35 34.81 25.33 -4.71
C LEU A 35 33.78 25.12 -5.85
N ILE A 36 32.51 24.80 -5.54
CA ILE A 36 31.37 25.15 -6.40
C ILE A 36 30.21 25.57 -5.48
N ILE A 37 30.34 26.74 -4.86
CA ILE A 37 29.23 27.46 -4.21
C ILE A 37 29.00 28.74 -5.02
N SER A 38 28.16 28.66 -6.05
CA SER A 38 27.29 29.75 -6.54
C SER A 38 26.74 29.37 -7.91
N GLY A 39 25.42 29.19 -8.00
CA GLY A 39 24.74 29.23 -9.30
C GLY A 39 23.90 28.01 -9.70
N PHE A 40 23.22 27.33 -8.78
CA PHE A 40 22.02 26.57 -9.15
C PHE A 40 20.78 27.31 -8.66
N VAL A 41 20.35 28.30 -9.46
CA VAL A 41 18.97 28.79 -9.40
C VAL A 41 18.07 27.62 -9.78
N ALA A 42 17.25 27.19 -8.83
CA ALA A 42 16.41 26.02 -8.92
C ALA A 42 15.33 26.20 -10.00
N LEU A 43 15.54 25.61 -11.18
CA LEU A 43 14.43 25.19 -12.04
C LEU A 43 13.94 23.84 -11.51
N SER A 44 12.96 23.85 -10.60
CA SER A 44 12.20 22.65 -10.28
C SER A 44 11.28 22.34 -11.47
N PRO A 45 11.49 21.26 -12.25
CA PRO A 45 10.47 20.85 -13.20
C PRO A 45 9.23 20.43 -12.41
N SER A 46 8.09 21.04 -12.70
CA SER A 46 6.80 20.54 -12.23
C SER A 46 6.64 19.12 -12.76
N VAL A 47 6.77 18.12 -11.90
CA VAL A 47 6.46 16.74 -12.26
C VAL A 47 4.94 16.64 -12.37
N ALA A 48 4.43 16.76 -13.59
CA ALA A 48 3.07 16.36 -13.88
C ALA A 48 2.99 14.84 -13.74
N HIS A 49 2.25 14.35 -12.75
CA HIS A 49 1.94 12.92 -12.66
C HIS A 49 0.97 12.57 -13.79
N ALA A 50 1.50 12.02 -14.89
CA ALA A 50 0.66 11.44 -15.92
C ALA A 50 -0.10 10.24 -15.32
N GLN A 51 -1.43 10.34 -15.25
CA GLN A 51 -2.26 9.21 -14.87
C GLN A 51 -2.10 8.13 -15.94
N SER A 52 -1.68 6.92 -15.51
CA SER A 52 -1.50 5.81 -16.44
C SER A 52 -2.82 5.52 -17.17
N PRO A 53 -2.81 5.37 -18.50
CA PRO A 53 -4.00 4.91 -19.23
C PRO A 53 -4.41 3.49 -18.83
N TYR A 54 -3.56 2.78 -18.06
CA TYR A 54 -3.82 1.47 -17.48
C TYR A 54 -4.23 1.54 -16.00
N ALA A 55 -4.61 2.71 -15.48
CA ALA A 55 -5.15 2.80 -14.13
C ALA A 55 -6.36 1.87 -14.00
N TYR A 56 -6.21 0.82 -13.20
CA TYR A 56 -7.28 -0.12 -12.94
C TYR A 56 -8.43 0.62 -12.25
N THR A 57 -9.61 0.65 -12.87
CA THR A 57 -10.81 1.27 -12.31
C THR A 57 -11.79 0.19 -11.87
N LEU A 58 -12.43 0.44 -10.74
CA LEU A 58 -13.38 -0.46 -10.11
C LEU A 58 -14.66 0.32 -9.84
N THR A 59 -15.83 -0.27 -10.06
CA THR A 59 -17.10 0.32 -9.63
C THR A 59 -17.43 -0.10 -8.20
N GLY A 60 -18.23 0.69 -7.49
CA GLY A 60 -18.73 0.31 -6.17
C GLY A 60 -19.42 -1.06 -6.18
N ASP A 61 -20.26 -1.33 -7.18
CA ASP A 61 -20.92 -2.63 -7.35
C ASP A 61 -19.91 -3.78 -7.48
N ARG A 62 -18.84 -3.58 -8.25
CA ARG A 62 -17.83 -4.61 -8.45
C ARG A 62 -16.98 -4.83 -7.20
N PHE A 63 -16.67 -3.77 -6.45
CA PHE A 63 -16.03 -3.89 -5.14
C PHE A 63 -16.88 -4.73 -4.17
N VAL A 64 -18.18 -4.44 -4.06
CA VAL A 64 -19.12 -5.19 -3.22
C VAL A 64 -19.14 -6.67 -3.59
N GLN A 65 -19.19 -6.98 -4.90
CA GLN A 65 -19.15 -8.38 -5.37
C GLN A 65 -17.84 -9.09 -5.01
N MET A 66 -16.70 -8.42 -5.19
CA MET A 66 -15.37 -9.02 -4.96
C MET A 66 -15.11 -9.28 -3.47
N ILE A 67 -15.58 -8.41 -2.58
CA ILE A 67 -15.47 -8.60 -1.13
C ILE A 67 -16.50 -9.61 -0.61
N GLY A 68 -17.77 -9.42 -0.97
CA GLY A 68 -18.91 -10.19 -0.45
C GLY A 68 -19.13 -11.56 -1.09
N SER A 69 -18.28 -12.01 -2.03
CA SER A 69 -18.40 -13.34 -2.65
C SER A 69 -18.35 -14.46 -1.60
N THR A 70 -19.41 -15.27 -1.54
CA THR A 70 -19.51 -16.47 -0.69
C THR A 70 -19.10 -17.74 -1.42
N LYS A 71 -18.58 -17.62 -2.65
CA LYS A 71 -18.08 -18.77 -3.41
C LYS A 71 -16.88 -19.38 -2.70
N SER A 72 -16.65 -20.67 -2.94
CA SER A 72 -15.43 -21.33 -2.50
C SER A 72 -14.21 -20.56 -3.02
N LEU A 73 -13.25 -20.28 -2.13
CA LEU A 73 -12.02 -19.56 -2.48
C LEU A 73 -11.09 -20.47 -3.28
N ASP A 74 -11.39 -20.63 -4.56
CA ASP A 74 -10.39 -21.08 -5.52
C ASP A 74 -9.38 -19.96 -5.81
N SER A 75 -8.35 -20.27 -6.61
CA SER A 75 -7.29 -19.32 -6.94
C SER A 75 -7.83 -18.03 -7.60
N TYR A 76 -8.93 -18.13 -8.36
CA TYR A 76 -9.51 -17.00 -9.08
C TYR A 76 -10.29 -16.08 -8.13
N GLU A 77 -11.18 -16.63 -7.30
CA GLU A 77 -11.96 -15.85 -6.32
C GLU A 77 -11.03 -15.23 -5.27
N TYR A 78 -9.96 -15.93 -4.86
CA TYR A 78 -8.90 -15.36 -4.02
C TYR A 78 -8.27 -14.12 -4.68
N THR A 79 -7.85 -14.24 -5.94
CA THR A 79 -7.23 -13.13 -6.69
C THR A 79 -8.17 -11.93 -6.83
N LEU A 80 -9.47 -12.17 -7.03
CA LEU A 80 -10.45 -11.09 -7.08
C LEU A 80 -10.54 -10.35 -5.73
N ARG A 81 -10.57 -11.08 -4.62
CA ARG A 81 -10.61 -10.45 -3.29
C ARG A 81 -9.34 -9.64 -3.01
N GLU A 82 -8.17 -10.19 -3.30
CA GLU A 82 -6.90 -9.47 -3.15
C GLU A 82 -6.85 -8.21 -4.02
N LYS A 83 -7.36 -8.25 -5.26
CA LYS A 83 -7.49 -7.04 -6.10
C LYS A 83 -8.34 -5.95 -5.46
N ALA A 84 -9.44 -6.33 -4.78
CA ALA A 84 -10.27 -5.36 -4.08
C ALA A 84 -9.56 -4.78 -2.85
N TYR A 85 -8.80 -5.61 -2.10
CA TYR A 85 -7.97 -5.12 -1.00
C TYR A 85 -6.89 -4.16 -1.48
N SER A 86 -6.09 -4.53 -2.47
CA SER A 86 -5.05 -3.64 -3.02
C SER A 86 -5.64 -2.35 -3.59
N TYR A 87 -6.84 -2.41 -4.17
CA TYR A 87 -7.55 -1.21 -4.61
C TYR A 87 -7.91 -0.29 -3.44
N LEU A 88 -8.43 -0.85 -2.33
CA LEU A 88 -8.70 -0.09 -1.12
C LEU A 88 -7.41 0.47 -0.50
N ASP A 89 -6.33 -0.30 -0.45
CA ASP A 89 -5.03 0.16 0.04
C ASP A 89 -4.55 1.38 -0.74
N GLY A 90 -4.67 1.37 -2.08
CA GLY A 90 -4.34 2.54 -2.90
C GLY A 90 -5.18 3.78 -2.57
N VAL A 91 -6.47 3.61 -2.24
CA VAL A 91 -7.32 4.71 -1.75
C VAL A 91 -6.83 5.20 -0.39
N ARG A 92 -6.51 4.30 0.53
CA ARG A 92 -6.04 4.62 1.88
C ARG A 92 -4.71 5.37 1.82
N ASP A 93 -3.68 4.77 1.23
CA ASP A 93 -2.33 5.34 1.12
C ASP A 93 -2.35 6.69 0.42
N GLY A 94 -3.22 6.87 -0.56
CA GLY A 94 -3.35 8.11 -1.31
C GLY A 94 -4.01 9.25 -0.54
N THR A 95 -4.75 8.99 0.53
CA THR A 95 -5.68 9.96 1.15
C THR A 95 -5.67 10.05 2.67
N GLU A 96 -5.10 9.06 3.35
CA GLU A 96 -4.98 9.02 4.80
C GLU A 96 -4.15 10.18 5.35
N GLY A 97 -4.51 10.69 6.53
CA GLY A 97 -3.84 11.78 7.23
C GLY A 97 -4.16 13.17 6.68
N ARG A 98 -4.86 13.25 5.54
CA ARG A 98 -5.29 14.51 4.92
C ARG A 98 -6.80 14.59 4.77
N ASP A 99 -7.39 13.59 4.11
CA ASP A 99 -8.82 13.59 3.79
C ASP A 99 -9.63 12.88 4.89
N TRP A 100 -9.03 11.86 5.50
CA TRP A 100 -9.56 11.08 6.62
C TRP A 100 -8.38 10.59 7.46
N CYS A 101 -8.59 10.25 8.73
CA CYS A 101 -7.51 9.86 9.63
C CYS A 101 -7.84 8.54 10.32
N ASP A 102 -6.99 7.52 10.15
CA ASP A 102 -7.17 6.24 10.85
C ASP A 102 -6.89 6.42 12.34
N VAL A 103 -7.95 6.34 13.14
CA VAL A 103 -7.87 6.48 14.60
C VAL A 103 -7.66 5.14 15.30
N ASN A 104 -7.77 4.00 14.61
CA ASN A 104 -7.86 2.67 15.23
C ASN A 104 -7.03 1.56 14.53
N GLN A 105 -6.16 1.90 13.57
CA GLN A 105 -5.33 0.94 12.80
C GLN A 105 -6.16 -0.24 12.25
N LEU A 106 -7.29 0.06 11.59
CA LEU A 106 -8.11 -1.01 11.02
C LEU A 106 -7.31 -1.73 9.93
N LYS A 107 -7.23 -3.05 10.05
CA LYS A 107 -6.63 -3.90 9.01
C LYS A 107 -7.50 -3.82 7.77
N THR A 108 -6.87 -3.81 6.59
CA THR A 108 -7.56 -3.69 5.29
C THR A 108 -8.71 -4.69 5.13
N PRO A 109 -8.59 -5.97 5.50
CA PRO A 109 -9.69 -6.92 5.34
C PRO A 109 -10.95 -6.51 6.10
N ASP A 110 -10.82 -6.16 7.38
CA ASP A 110 -11.95 -5.80 8.23
C ASP A 110 -12.66 -4.54 7.70
N LEU A 111 -11.86 -3.52 7.38
CA LEU A 111 -12.36 -2.27 6.80
C LEU A 111 -13.03 -2.48 5.44
N ALA A 112 -12.49 -3.37 4.60
CA ALA A 112 -13.06 -3.67 3.30
C ALA A 112 -14.46 -4.30 3.41
N TYR A 113 -14.68 -5.22 4.36
CA TYR A 113 -16.01 -5.81 4.59
C TYR A 113 -17.01 -4.76 5.07
N GLU A 114 -16.61 -3.89 6.00
CA GLU A 114 -17.48 -2.82 6.49
C GLU A 114 -17.85 -1.83 5.39
N LEU A 115 -16.87 -1.38 4.61
CA LEU A 115 -17.10 -0.46 3.49
C LEU A 115 -17.92 -1.13 2.38
N ALA A 116 -17.73 -2.41 2.09
CA ALA A 116 -18.56 -3.14 1.14
C ALA A 116 -20.02 -3.22 1.61
N ALA A 117 -20.27 -3.43 2.90
CA ALA A 117 -21.61 -3.40 3.47
C ALA A 117 -22.25 -2.00 3.38
N ASP A 118 -21.47 -0.94 3.62
CA ASP A 118 -21.92 0.44 3.45
C ASP A 118 -22.26 0.77 2.00
N LEU A 119 -21.38 0.39 1.07
CA LEU A 119 -21.61 0.56 -0.36
C LEU A 119 -22.86 -0.19 -0.81
N ALA A 120 -23.09 -1.42 -0.35
CA ALA A 120 -24.26 -2.22 -0.72
C ALA A 120 -25.60 -1.55 -0.37
N ARG A 121 -25.62 -0.63 0.61
CA ARG A 121 -26.80 0.15 1.00
C ARG A 121 -27.09 1.35 0.09
N LEU A 122 -26.12 1.78 -0.73
CA LEU A 122 -26.34 2.85 -1.70
C LEU A 122 -27.29 2.38 -2.83
N PRO A 123 -28.03 3.29 -3.48
CA PRO A 123 -28.81 2.97 -4.66
C PRO A 123 -27.94 2.34 -5.76
N ALA A 124 -28.47 1.37 -6.51
CA ALA A 124 -27.72 0.66 -7.53
C ALA A 124 -27.11 1.60 -8.60
N ALA A 125 -27.81 2.68 -8.96
CA ALA A 125 -27.28 3.69 -9.88
C ALA A 125 -26.02 4.38 -9.33
N GLU A 126 -25.98 4.61 -8.02
CA GLU A 126 -24.87 5.26 -7.34
C GLU A 126 -23.65 4.34 -7.23
N ARG A 127 -23.87 3.05 -7.00
CA ARG A 127 -22.81 2.04 -6.93
C ARG A 127 -22.09 1.78 -8.25
N LYS A 128 -22.65 2.22 -9.38
CA LYS A 128 -21.97 2.16 -10.68
C LYS A 128 -20.84 3.18 -10.82
N LYS A 129 -20.76 4.18 -9.93
CA LYS A 129 -19.65 5.15 -9.91
C LYS A 129 -18.34 4.48 -9.50
N ASN A 130 -17.25 5.21 -9.73
CA ASN A 130 -15.90 4.79 -9.37
C ASN A 130 -15.80 4.51 -7.86
N ALA A 131 -15.37 3.31 -7.50
CA ALA A 131 -15.25 2.84 -6.14
C ALA A 131 -14.30 3.72 -5.32
N SER A 132 -13.22 4.25 -5.89
CA SER A 132 -12.28 5.08 -5.11
C SER A 132 -12.94 6.32 -4.53
N ILE A 133 -13.81 6.96 -5.31
CA ILE A 133 -14.56 8.15 -4.87
C ILE A 133 -15.56 7.75 -3.78
N LEU A 134 -16.32 6.68 -3.98
CA LEU A 134 -17.31 6.22 -3.02
C LEU A 134 -16.68 5.76 -1.69
N LEU A 135 -15.55 5.04 -1.75
CA LEU A 135 -14.79 4.58 -0.60
C LEU A 135 -14.21 5.77 0.17
N LEU A 136 -13.61 6.73 -0.51
CA LEU A 136 -13.08 7.94 0.11
C LEU A 136 -14.18 8.75 0.81
N ASP A 137 -15.35 8.88 0.20
CA ASP A 137 -16.48 9.56 0.82
C ASP A 137 -16.98 8.85 2.09
N LEU A 138 -16.96 7.52 2.11
CA LEU A 138 -17.27 6.74 3.31
C LEU A 138 -16.21 6.92 4.40
N LEU A 139 -14.92 6.86 4.03
CA LEU A 139 -13.81 7.05 4.96
C LEU A 139 -13.85 8.44 5.61
N ARG A 140 -14.08 9.49 4.82
CA ARG A 140 -14.24 10.88 5.30
C ARG A 140 -15.35 11.02 6.35
N ARG A 141 -16.50 10.38 6.11
CA ARG A 141 -17.65 10.43 7.03
C ARG A 141 -17.38 9.67 8.32
N ARG A 142 -16.70 8.53 8.23
CA ARG A 142 -16.52 7.61 9.36
C ARG A 142 -15.33 7.96 10.24
N PHE A 143 -14.28 8.48 9.63
CA PHE A 143 -12.99 8.74 10.27
C PHE A 143 -12.51 10.16 9.94
N PRO A 144 -13.28 11.20 10.32
CA PRO A 144 -12.88 12.57 10.06
C PRO A 144 -11.58 12.89 10.80
N CYS A 145 -10.67 13.61 10.12
CA CYS A 145 -9.46 14.09 10.78
C CYS A 145 -9.80 15.12 11.87
N PRO A 146 -9.08 15.10 13.01
CA PRO A 146 -9.28 16.08 14.06
C PRO A 146 -8.93 17.48 13.56
N VAL A 147 -9.75 18.46 13.93
CA VAL A 147 -9.45 19.88 13.66
C VAL A 147 -8.27 20.27 14.55
N LYS A 148 -7.18 20.75 13.95
CA LYS A 148 -6.02 21.23 14.72
C LYS A 148 -6.46 22.40 15.61
N GLY A 149 -6.43 22.20 16.93
CA GLY A 149 -6.68 23.24 17.94
C GLY A 149 -8.04 23.19 18.65
N GLY A 150 -8.87 22.17 18.43
CA GLY A 150 -10.11 22.00 19.19
C GLY A 150 -9.87 21.42 20.58
N ASN A 151 -10.03 22.24 21.63
CA ASN A 151 -10.27 21.73 22.99
C ASN A 151 -11.70 21.15 23.04
N PRO A 152 -11.94 20.00 23.71
CA PRO A 152 -13.27 19.39 23.81
C PRO A 152 -14.32 20.30 24.47
#